data_AF-A0A9J7MT70-F1
#
_entry.id   AF-A0A9J7MT70-F1
#
_cell.length_a   1.000
_cell.length_b   1.000
_cell.length_c   1.000
_cell.angle_alpha   90.00
_cell.angle_beta   90.00
_cell.angle_gamma   90.00
#
_symmetry.space_group_name_H-M   'P 1'
#
loop_
_entity.id
_entity.type
_entity.pdbx_description
1 polymer ?
#
loop_
_entity_poly.entity_id
_entity_poly.type
_entity_poly.pdbx_seq_one_letter_code
_entity_poly.pdbx_strand_id
1 'polypeptide(L)'
;MQCIRLSPALFFFIVLVTSVYYYYIQKQLGDHQATQAIPRVIDTNLTQRDIQARPWNTTRIGQVPVSVPPKAKQQELMEIGNPLFSSDVSEPSTSKSKRTNDTCEPHYNVAFLKVHKSGSTTVSYVLFRLGLYRDLIVALPSKTECDIIGHFGIIRDDDFERLPSGKRWNIFAHHAIYNRTRFHQLMAPNTRYVTILRQPLERLQSAFHYFKLQTRFPGMENETANGTAHVTTYLKNPSFWDPRFKPPDSEIDRENFCFRNCMARDLGLLRRDYDNSTAVREFVHGIENDFTTVMIMEYLPASLVLLKRRMCWTLYDIIYNTHQSKKSKYTLQADITKTMEENFNKHNYADVVLYDHFKKLLYKQIKQEGADFLEEVKYFERVNDQVSRFCAMNKISKWTLRRKMPIEESKWNDAFVVDRSFCLQLYFLRPHWDYVSWLKYYLRPSTGQKRNRMLKYCGSPIKRSRADVQIVKEYIRG
;
A
#
# COMPACT_ATOMS: atom_id res chain seq x y z
N MET A 1 -26.85 36.47 16.76
CA MET A 1 -27.85 35.40 16.54
C MET A 1 -29.00 35.62 17.49
N GLN A 2 -30.25 35.60 17.02
CA GLN A 2 -31.43 35.62 17.89
C GLN A 2 -31.80 34.18 18.28
N CYS A 3 -32.09 33.92 19.55
CA CYS A 3 -32.58 32.62 20.00
C CYS A 3 -34.11 32.58 19.89
N ILE A 4 -34.64 31.73 19.01
CA ILE A 4 -36.07 31.48 18.90
C ILE A 4 -36.52 30.71 20.15
N ARG A 5 -37.34 31.33 21.00
CA ARG A 5 -38.07 30.62 22.05
C ARG A 5 -39.25 29.88 21.41
N LEU A 6 -39.17 28.56 21.34
CA LEU A 6 -40.33 27.72 21.01
C LEU A 6 -41.37 27.80 22.13
N SER A 7 -42.64 27.74 21.79
CA SER A 7 -43.73 27.81 22.78
C SER A 7 -43.82 26.50 23.59
N PRO A 8 -44.30 26.54 24.85
CA PRO A 8 -44.49 25.33 25.65
C PRO A 8 -45.38 24.30 24.95
N ALA A 9 -46.42 24.75 24.23
CA ALA A 9 -47.32 23.88 23.47
C ALA A 9 -46.59 23.04 22.41
N LEU A 10 -45.63 23.63 21.69
CA LEU A 10 -44.84 22.89 20.68
C LEU A 10 -43.90 21.86 21.34
N PHE A 11 -43.34 22.19 22.51
CA PHE A 11 -42.52 21.25 23.28
C PHE A 11 -43.35 20.05 23.77
N PHE A 12 -44.54 20.29 24.33
CA PHE A 12 -45.48 19.23 24.72
C PHE A 12 -45.91 18.36 23.53
N PHE A 13 -46.16 18.96 22.36
CA PHE A 13 -46.52 18.21 21.15
C PHE A 13 -45.40 17.27 20.69
N ILE A 14 -44.14 17.74 20.70
CA ILE A 14 -42.96 16.91 20.37
C ILE A 14 -42.80 15.75 21.39
N VAL A 15 -42.95 16.01 22.68
CA VAL A 15 -42.88 14.97 23.73
C VAL A 15 -43.99 13.93 23.55
N LEU A 16 -45.23 14.35 23.25
CA LEU A 16 -46.34 13.43 22.96
C LEU A 16 -46.05 12.56 21.72
N VAL A 17 -45.65 13.16 20.60
CA VAL A 17 -45.37 12.42 19.36
C VAL A 17 -44.23 11.40 19.55
N THR A 18 -43.14 11.80 20.22
CA THR A 18 -42.02 10.86 20.51
C THR A 18 -42.43 9.74 21.47
N SER A 19 -43.31 10.01 22.43
CA SER A 19 -43.82 9.00 23.39
C SER A 19 -44.73 7.98 22.71
N VAL A 20 -45.65 8.44 21.86
CA VAL A 20 -46.54 7.56 21.06
C VAL A 20 -45.73 6.73 20.06
N TYR A 21 -44.74 7.33 19.39
CA TYR A 21 -43.85 6.62 18.48
C TYR A 21 -43.02 5.54 19.20
N TYR A 22 -42.48 5.85 20.38
CA TYR A 22 -41.74 4.86 21.19
C TYR A 22 -42.64 3.70 21.64
N TYR A 23 -43.86 3.99 22.11
CA TYR A 23 -44.85 2.95 22.46
C TYR A 23 -45.22 2.07 21.26
N TYR A 24 -45.41 2.66 20.07
CA TYR A 24 -45.70 1.92 18.84
C TYR A 24 -44.55 0.97 18.45
N ILE A 25 -43.30 1.42 18.54
CA ILE A 25 -42.11 0.59 18.27
C ILE A 25 -41.97 -0.54 19.30
N GLN A 26 -42.23 -0.28 20.59
CA GLN A 26 -42.22 -1.34 21.61
C GLN A 26 -43.31 -2.39 21.35
N LYS A 27 -44.52 -1.98 20.94
CA LYS A 27 -45.60 -2.91 20.60
C LYS A 27 -45.26 -3.78 19.37
N GLN A 28 -44.58 -3.23 18.37
CA GLN A 28 -44.12 -3.98 17.19
C GLN A 28 -42.96 -4.97 17.46
N LEU A 29 -42.29 -4.87 18.62
CA LEU A 29 -41.17 -5.74 19.01
C LEU A 29 -41.56 -6.83 20.03
N GLY A 30 -42.81 -6.83 20.54
CA GLY A 30 -43.27 -7.76 21.58
C GLY A 30 -43.86 -9.09 21.06
N ASP A 31 -44.50 -9.09 19.88
CA ASP A 31 -45.44 -10.16 19.47
C ASP A 31 -44.79 -11.37 18.76
N HIS A 32 -43.52 -11.70 19.02
CA HIS A 32 -42.80 -12.79 18.33
C HIS A 32 -42.04 -13.79 19.23
N GLN A 33 -42.75 -14.40 20.18
CA GLN A 33 -42.41 -15.77 20.66
C GLN A 33 -43.66 -16.64 20.95
N ALA A 34 -43.63 -17.88 20.40
CA ALA A 34 -44.44 -19.07 20.72
C ALA A 34 -45.98 -18.99 20.54
N THR A 35 -46.62 -19.85 19.71
CA THR A 35 -46.86 -21.28 20.04
C THR A 35 -47.52 -22.07 18.88
N GLN A 36 -47.45 -23.42 18.96
CA GLN A 36 -48.24 -24.45 18.21
C GLN A 36 -47.94 -24.65 16.70
N ALA A 37 -47.98 -25.87 16.13
CA ALA A 37 -48.09 -27.24 16.69
C ALA A 37 -47.44 -28.30 15.74
N ILE A 38 -47.37 -29.57 16.18
CA ILE A 38 -46.68 -30.71 15.52
C ILE A 38 -47.72 -31.79 15.11
N PRO A 39 -47.51 -32.52 13.99
CA PRO A 39 -47.62 -33.99 14.05
C PRO A 39 -46.30 -34.74 13.73
N ARG A 40 -46.22 -35.98 14.23
CA ARG A 40 -45.00 -36.81 14.35
C ARG A 40 -44.62 -37.52 13.03
N VAL A 41 -43.41 -38.11 12.97
CA VAL A 41 -43.17 -39.56 13.12
C VAL A 41 -41.65 -39.87 13.25
N ILE A 42 -41.28 -40.53 14.36
CA ILE A 42 -40.29 -41.64 14.56
C ILE A 42 -39.16 -41.78 13.50
N ASP A 43 -37.85 -41.78 13.80
CA ASP A 43 -37.06 -41.65 15.06
C ASP A 43 -35.55 -41.40 14.70
N THR A 44 -34.45 -41.65 15.45
CA THR A 44 -34.15 -42.35 16.74
C THR A 44 -32.91 -41.77 17.45
N ASN A 45 -32.81 -42.02 18.77
CA ASN A 45 -31.60 -42.18 19.61
C ASN A 45 -30.28 -41.44 19.26
N LEU A 46 -30.01 -40.35 19.99
CA LEU A 46 -28.65 -39.90 20.34
C LEU A 46 -28.44 -40.04 21.86
N THR A 47 -27.39 -40.73 22.29
CA THR A 47 -26.99 -40.76 23.71
C THR A 47 -26.04 -39.61 24.03
N GLN A 48 -26.27 -38.97 25.18
CA GLN A 48 -25.63 -37.71 25.57
C GLN A 48 -24.52 -37.93 26.60
N ARG A 49 -23.30 -37.44 26.34
CA ARG A 49 -22.32 -37.12 27.39
C ARG A 49 -21.19 -36.18 26.96
N ASP A 50 -20.74 -35.41 27.97
CA ASP A 50 -19.40 -34.84 28.16
C ASP A 50 -18.88 -33.75 27.21
N ILE A 51 -19.30 -32.52 27.53
CA ILE A 51 -18.57 -31.28 27.22
C ILE A 51 -17.21 -31.31 27.93
N GLN A 52 -16.10 -31.40 27.19
CA GLN A 52 -14.78 -30.95 27.65
C GLN A 52 -14.04 -30.16 26.57
N ALA A 53 -13.80 -28.88 26.83
CA ALA A 53 -12.81 -28.11 26.07
C ALA A 53 -11.40 -28.61 26.41
N ARG A 54 -10.54 -28.79 25.40
CA ARG A 54 -9.09 -29.04 25.59
C ARG A 54 -8.25 -28.01 24.81
N PRO A 55 -7.07 -27.62 25.31
CA PRO A 55 -6.28 -26.55 24.69
C PRO A 55 -5.53 -27.04 23.45
N TRP A 56 -5.31 -26.14 22.48
CA TRP A 56 -4.37 -26.40 21.38
C TRP A 56 -2.94 -26.42 21.92
N ASN A 57 -2.36 -27.62 21.97
CA ASN A 57 -1.06 -27.87 22.59
C ASN A 57 0.09 -27.37 21.70
N THR A 58 1.11 -26.73 22.28
CA THR A 58 2.19 -26.09 21.52
C THR A 58 3.30 -27.06 21.14
N THR A 59 3.10 -27.81 20.06
CA THR A 59 4.16 -28.64 19.46
C THR A 59 5.20 -27.75 18.76
N ARG A 60 6.49 -28.01 19.01
CA ARG A 60 7.61 -27.27 18.40
C ARG A 60 7.69 -27.60 16.92
N ILE A 61 7.71 -26.57 16.06
CA ILE A 61 8.12 -26.69 14.66
C ILE A 61 9.49 -26.04 14.51
N GLY A 62 10.38 -26.69 13.77
CA GLY A 62 11.80 -26.36 13.69
C GLY A 62 12.12 -25.02 13.00
N GLN A 63 13.40 -24.64 13.09
CA GLN A 63 13.93 -23.45 12.41
C GLN A 63 13.87 -23.64 10.88
N VAL A 64 13.02 -22.86 10.21
CA VAL A 64 12.99 -22.80 8.73
C VAL A 64 13.96 -21.71 8.25
N PRO A 65 14.82 -21.97 7.24
CA PRO A 65 15.88 -21.04 6.84
C PRO A 65 15.41 -19.65 6.40
N VAL A 66 16.28 -18.65 6.62
CA VAL A 66 16.07 -17.27 6.18
C VAL A 66 15.96 -17.21 4.66
N SER A 67 14.80 -16.80 4.14
CA SER A 67 14.63 -16.58 2.71
C SER A 67 15.28 -15.25 2.29
N VAL A 68 16.51 -15.37 1.80
CA VAL A 68 17.12 -14.46 0.80
C VAL A 68 16.12 -14.30 -0.37
N PRO A 69 16.11 -13.17 -1.12
CA PRO A 69 15.45 -13.13 -2.44
C PRO A 69 15.85 -14.34 -3.32
N PRO A 70 15.02 -14.74 -4.29
CA PRO A 70 15.35 -15.88 -5.15
C PRO A 70 16.71 -15.65 -5.82
N LYS A 71 17.66 -16.59 -5.67
CA LYS A 71 19.04 -16.45 -6.19
C LYS A 71 19.05 -15.95 -7.64
N ALA A 72 18.16 -16.48 -8.48
CA ALA A 72 17.95 -16.06 -9.86
C ALA A 72 17.72 -14.55 -10.05
N LYS A 73 16.92 -13.85 -9.21
CA LYS A 73 16.64 -12.41 -9.38
C LYS A 73 17.80 -11.53 -8.88
N GLN A 74 18.60 -11.99 -7.92
CA GLN A 74 19.88 -11.35 -7.57
C GLN A 74 20.98 -11.66 -8.60
N GLN A 75 20.94 -12.84 -9.22
CA GLN A 75 21.87 -13.27 -10.26
C GLN A 75 21.62 -12.52 -11.58
N GLU A 76 20.35 -12.30 -11.97
CA GLU A 76 19.98 -11.44 -13.10
C GLU A 76 20.62 -10.05 -12.98
N LEU A 77 20.59 -9.43 -11.78
CA LEU A 77 21.27 -8.15 -11.52
C LEU A 77 22.81 -8.24 -11.54
N MET A 78 23.41 -9.40 -11.22
CA MET A 78 24.86 -9.58 -11.21
C MET A 78 25.42 -9.95 -12.60
N GLU A 79 24.69 -10.72 -13.41
CA GLU A 79 24.99 -10.99 -14.82
C GLU A 79 24.94 -9.68 -15.64
N ILE A 80 23.97 -8.81 -15.33
CA ILE A 80 23.88 -7.43 -15.85
C ILE A 80 25.10 -6.58 -15.46
N GLY A 81 25.75 -6.88 -14.32
CA GLY A 81 26.93 -6.19 -13.82
C GLY A 81 28.28 -6.64 -14.42
N ASN A 82 28.33 -7.76 -15.12
CA ASN A 82 29.56 -8.22 -15.79
C ASN A 82 29.72 -7.54 -17.17
N PRO A 83 30.84 -6.82 -17.43
CA PRO A 83 31.18 -6.36 -18.77
C PRO A 83 31.76 -7.52 -19.58
N LEU A 84 30.92 -8.22 -20.35
CA LEU A 84 31.32 -9.32 -21.22
C LEU A 84 31.99 -8.81 -22.52
N PHE A 85 33.21 -8.29 -22.33
CA PHE A 85 34.28 -7.99 -23.29
C PHE A 85 34.01 -7.05 -24.48
N SER A 86 35.10 -6.59 -25.09
CA SER A 86 35.15 -5.49 -26.06
C SER A 86 35.70 -5.93 -27.41
N SER A 87 35.23 -5.29 -28.48
CA SER A 87 36.07 -4.84 -29.60
C SER A 87 35.51 -3.52 -30.16
N ASP A 88 36.38 -2.70 -30.74
CA ASP A 88 36.09 -1.64 -31.72
C ASP A 88 35.12 -0.49 -31.36
N VAL A 89 35.57 0.39 -30.45
CA VAL A 89 35.42 1.86 -30.64
C VAL A 89 36.75 2.53 -30.26
N SER A 90 37.25 3.43 -31.11
CA SER A 90 38.50 4.17 -30.92
C SER A 90 38.40 5.28 -29.85
N GLU A 91 39.51 5.58 -29.18
CA GLU A 91 39.61 6.62 -28.15
C GLU A 91 39.36 8.06 -28.68
N PRO A 92 38.57 8.87 -27.96
CA PRO A 92 38.66 10.33 -28.00
C PRO A 92 39.51 10.88 -26.83
N SER A 93 40.30 11.91 -27.12
CA SER A 93 41.28 12.57 -26.23
C SER A 93 40.80 12.90 -24.80
N THR A 94 41.71 12.75 -23.83
CA THR A 94 41.47 12.96 -22.39
C THR A 94 41.36 14.45 -21.96
N SER A 95 40.15 15.01 -21.98
CA SER A 95 39.86 16.23 -21.21
C SER A 95 39.56 15.91 -19.74
N LYS A 96 40.52 16.16 -18.83
CA LYS A 96 40.31 16.01 -17.38
C LYS A 96 39.34 17.07 -16.84
N SER A 97 38.03 16.83 -16.95
CA SER A 97 37.02 17.63 -16.26
C SER A 97 37.27 17.56 -14.75
N LYS A 98 37.50 18.72 -14.13
CA LYS A 98 37.59 18.84 -12.67
C LYS A 98 36.20 18.56 -12.10
N ARG A 99 36.02 17.41 -11.44
CA ARG A 99 34.84 17.20 -10.60
C ARG A 99 34.87 18.24 -9.49
N THR A 100 33.88 19.11 -9.47
CA THR A 100 33.56 19.96 -8.33
C THR A 100 33.10 19.09 -7.16
N ASN A 101 33.28 19.57 -5.93
CA ASN A 101 32.74 18.92 -4.73
C ASN A 101 31.23 19.22 -4.63
N ASP A 102 30.45 18.60 -5.51
CA ASP A 102 29.00 18.74 -5.55
C ASP A 102 28.39 18.03 -4.34
N THR A 103 28.05 18.80 -3.29
CA THR A 103 27.36 18.30 -2.11
C THR A 103 25.92 17.92 -2.47
N CYS A 104 25.55 16.67 -2.22
CA CYS A 104 24.24 16.12 -2.57
C CYS A 104 23.16 16.63 -1.59
N GLU A 105 22.42 17.68 -1.96
CA GLU A 105 21.39 18.29 -1.10
C GLU A 105 20.12 17.41 -0.94
N PRO A 106 19.71 17.07 0.30
CA PRO A 106 18.53 16.22 0.56
C PRO A 106 17.21 16.78 0.01
N HIS A 107 16.58 16.02 -0.89
CA HIS A 107 15.33 16.41 -1.54
C HIS A 107 14.12 15.72 -0.92
N TYR A 108 13.16 16.49 -0.40
CA TYR A 108 12.04 15.94 0.40
C TYR A 108 10.64 16.11 -0.21
N ASN A 109 10.51 16.78 -1.36
CA ASN A 109 9.24 16.91 -2.06
C ASN A 109 9.01 15.70 -3.00
N VAL A 110 8.11 14.78 -2.65
CA VAL A 110 7.86 13.50 -3.35
C VAL A 110 6.37 13.22 -3.55
N ALA A 111 5.98 12.93 -4.79
CA ALA A 111 4.67 12.41 -5.14
C ALA A 111 4.74 10.89 -5.41
N PHE A 112 4.43 10.13 -4.36
CA PHE A 112 4.18 8.70 -4.24
C PHE A 112 2.96 8.13 -4.97
N LEU A 113 2.98 7.86 -6.29
CA LEU A 113 1.81 7.26 -6.94
C LEU A 113 1.74 5.75 -6.66
N LYS A 114 0.74 5.33 -5.85
CA LYS A 114 0.54 3.92 -5.48
C LYS A 114 -0.20 3.13 -6.56
N VAL A 115 0.53 2.27 -7.26
CA VAL A 115 -0.06 1.21 -8.08
C VAL A 115 -0.62 0.07 -7.21
N HIS A 116 -1.79 -0.46 -7.58
CA HIS A 116 -2.46 -1.56 -6.89
C HIS A 116 -1.73 -2.89 -7.08
N LYS A 117 -1.36 -3.50 -5.94
CA LYS A 117 -0.72 -4.82 -5.79
C LYS A 117 0.77 -4.91 -6.21
N SER A 118 1.38 -3.80 -6.63
CA SER A 118 2.82 -3.69 -6.90
C SER A 118 3.67 -3.40 -5.66
N GLY A 119 3.29 -3.94 -4.49
CA GLY A 119 4.02 -3.73 -3.22
C GLY A 119 4.00 -2.31 -2.64
N SER A 120 3.28 -1.38 -3.26
CA SER A 120 3.27 0.05 -2.97
C SER A 120 2.97 0.45 -1.53
N THR A 121 2.38 -0.41 -0.71
CA THR A 121 2.16 -0.15 0.74
C THR A 121 3.44 -0.18 1.56
N THR A 122 4.43 -1.00 1.18
CA THR A 122 5.75 -0.97 1.80
C THR A 122 6.39 0.41 1.61
N VAL A 123 6.36 0.94 0.38
CA VAL A 123 6.93 2.25 0.04
C VAL A 123 6.14 3.41 0.68
N SER A 124 4.81 3.36 0.73
CA SER A 124 4.02 4.36 1.45
C SER A 124 4.45 4.50 2.91
N TYR A 125 4.74 3.39 3.60
CA TYR A 125 5.15 3.43 5.01
C TYR A 125 6.59 3.95 5.21
N VAL A 126 7.47 3.80 4.21
CA VAL A 126 8.77 4.48 4.17
C VAL A 126 8.56 5.99 4.10
N LEU A 127 7.73 6.45 3.15
CA LEU A 127 7.47 7.88 2.91
C LEU A 127 6.67 8.56 4.04
N PHE A 128 5.75 7.85 4.70
CA PHE A 128 5.07 8.35 5.89
C PHE A 128 6.02 8.46 7.09
N ARG A 129 6.97 7.52 7.26
CA ARG A 129 8.03 7.66 8.28
C ARG A 129 8.92 8.85 7.98
N LEU A 130 9.36 9.01 6.72
CA LEU A 130 10.13 10.16 6.26
C LEU A 130 9.41 11.48 6.56
N GLY A 131 8.12 11.56 6.22
CA GLY A 131 7.31 12.77 6.45
C GLY A 131 7.05 13.10 7.93
N LEU A 132 7.05 12.10 8.81
CA LEU A 132 6.99 12.30 10.24
C LEU A 132 8.36 12.74 10.80
N TYR A 133 9.44 12.09 10.38
CA TYR A 133 10.81 12.29 10.88
C TYR A 133 11.43 13.62 10.41
N ARG A 134 11.29 13.99 9.13
CA ARG A 134 11.85 15.21 8.52
C ARG A 134 10.92 16.43 8.62
N ASP A 135 9.97 16.41 9.56
CA ASP A 135 8.90 17.38 9.76
C ASP A 135 8.06 17.80 8.54
N LEU A 136 7.97 16.98 7.49
CA LEU A 136 7.26 17.31 6.25
C LEU A 136 5.73 17.30 6.35
N ILE A 137 5.07 17.97 5.40
CA ILE A 137 3.62 17.94 5.20
C ILE A 137 3.24 16.76 4.28
N VAL A 138 2.30 15.94 4.71
CA VAL A 138 1.84 14.72 4.05
C VAL A 138 0.40 14.94 3.55
N ALA A 139 0.08 14.44 2.35
CA ALA A 139 -1.29 14.37 1.85
C ALA A 139 -2.12 13.40 2.69
N LEU A 140 -3.32 13.82 3.11
CA LEU A 140 -4.24 12.98 3.89
C LEU A 140 -5.64 12.94 3.24
N PRO A 141 -6.32 11.78 3.20
CA PRO A 141 -7.72 11.69 2.77
C PRO A 141 -8.63 12.44 3.75
N SER A 142 -9.78 12.94 3.28
CA SER A 142 -10.72 13.72 4.10
C SER A 142 -11.49 12.90 5.17
N LYS A 143 -11.29 11.57 5.17
CA LYS A 143 -11.76 10.57 6.13
C LYS A 143 -10.69 9.47 6.29
N THR A 144 -10.52 8.95 7.51
CA THR A 144 -9.52 7.91 7.86
C THR A 144 -9.75 6.53 7.24
N GLU A 145 -10.94 6.29 6.70
CA GLU A 145 -11.39 5.06 6.08
C GLU A 145 -11.02 5.02 4.60
N CYS A 146 -11.10 6.13 3.86
CA CYS A 146 -10.79 6.20 2.43
C CYS A 146 -9.29 5.96 2.18
N ASP A 147 -8.90 4.94 1.41
CA ASP A 147 -7.50 4.70 1.00
C ASP A 147 -7.10 5.54 -0.22
N ILE A 148 -8.10 5.85 -1.03
CA ILE A 148 -8.01 6.62 -2.26
C ILE A 148 -8.28 8.11 -1.94
N ILE A 149 -7.50 9.00 -2.56
CA ILE A 149 -7.73 10.43 -2.60
C ILE A 149 -8.14 10.78 -4.03
N GLY A 150 -9.36 11.27 -4.20
CA GLY A 150 -10.01 11.42 -5.50
C GLY A 150 -10.86 10.21 -5.89
N HIS A 151 -11.46 10.30 -7.06
CA HIS A 151 -12.35 9.29 -7.62
C HIS A 151 -12.25 9.27 -9.16
N PHE A 152 -11.95 8.10 -9.73
CA PHE A 152 -11.71 7.86 -11.17
C PHE A 152 -10.85 8.93 -11.86
N GLY A 153 -9.76 9.35 -11.22
CA GLY A 153 -8.80 10.33 -11.75
C GLY A 153 -9.17 11.81 -11.55
N ILE A 154 -10.30 12.09 -10.91
CA ILE A 154 -10.72 13.43 -10.50
C ILE A 154 -10.41 13.60 -8.99
N ILE A 155 -9.60 14.58 -8.62
CA ILE A 155 -9.30 14.88 -7.20
C ILE A 155 -9.87 16.26 -6.86
N ARG A 156 -10.95 16.30 -6.09
CA ARG A 156 -11.66 17.51 -5.64
C ARG A 156 -11.08 18.02 -4.31
N ASP A 157 -11.42 19.25 -3.93
CA ASP A 157 -10.93 19.85 -2.67
C ASP A 157 -11.61 19.30 -1.40
N ASP A 158 -12.53 18.34 -1.52
CA ASP A 158 -13.21 17.64 -0.44
C ASP A 158 -12.79 16.16 -0.29
N ASP A 159 -11.96 15.64 -1.20
CA ASP A 159 -11.38 14.29 -1.12
C ASP A 159 -10.21 14.20 -0.12
N PHE A 160 -9.62 15.34 0.25
CA PHE A 160 -8.46 15.43 1.13
C PHE A 160 -8.66 16.41 2.30
N GLU A 161 -7.89 16.23 3.38
CA GLU A 161 -7.88 17.17 4.51
C GLU A 161 -7.13 18.46 4.11
N ARG A 162 -7.86 19.58 4.00
CA ARG A 162 -7.29 20.86 3.59
C ARG A 162 -6.33 21.42 4.64
N LEU A 163 -5.16 21.86 4.18
CA LEU A 163 -4.13 22.43 5.04
C LEU A 163 -4.44 23.87 5.46
N PRO A 164 -4.15 24.27 6.71
CA PRO A 164 -4.17 25.67 7.11
C PRO A 164 -3.22 26.54 6.26
N SER A 165 -3.62 27.79 6.01
CA SER A 165 -2.80 28.82 5.34
C SER A 165 -2.31 28.47 3.93
N GLY A 166 -3.09 27.71 3.14
CA GLY A 166 -2.82 27.50 1.71
C GLY A 166 -1.54 26.71 1.38
N LYS A 167 -0.98 26.00 2.36
CA LYS A 167 0.23 25.18 2.17
C LYS A 167 -0.04 24.02 1.21
N ARG A 168 1.02 23.56 0.55
CA ARG A 168 1.05 22.40 -0.36
C ARG A 168 1.71 21.19 0.31
N TRP A 169 1.47 19.99 -0.22
CA TRP A 169 2.07 18.75 0.31
C TRP A 169 3.53 18.60 -0.11
N ASN A 170 4.40 18.22 0.82
CA ASN A 170 5.74 17.74 0.49
C ASN A 170 5.67 16.28 0.05
N ILE A 171 4.93 15.44 0.79
CA ILE A 171 4.78 14.00 0.55
C ILE A 171 3.33 13.68 0.15
N PHE A 172 3.14 13.03 -1.00
CA PHE A 172 1.93 12.25 -1.27
C PHE A 172 2.32 10.77 -1.30
N ALA A 173 1.51 9.89 -0.72
CA ALA A 173 1.77 8.44 -0.72
C ALA A 173 0.49 7.59 -0.51
N HIS A 174 -0.67 8.10 -0.93
CA HIS A 174 -1.99 7.44 -0.90
C HIS A 174 -2.36 6.82 -2.26
N HIS A 175 -3.48 6.12 -2.36
CA HIS A 175 -3.98 5.70 -3.67
C HIS A 175 -4.65 6.89 -4.36
N ALA A 176 -4.44 7.00 -5.66
CA ALA A 176 -5.11 7.92 -6.58
C ALA A 176 -4.73 7.49 -7.99
N ILE A 177 -5.62 7.65 -8.96
CA ILE A 177 -5.24 7.66 -10.37
C ILE A 177 -4.45 8.96 -10.64
N TYR A 178 -3.28 8.85 -11.27
CA TYR A 178 -2.42 10.00 -11.54
C TYR A 178 -3.11 11.02 -12.46
N ASN A 179 -3.05 12.29 -12.05
CA ASN A 179 -3.55 13.43 -12.81
C ASN A 179 -2.50 14.54 -12.75
N ARG A 180 -1.61 14.59 -13.75
CA ARG A 180 -0.45 15.50 -13.82
C ARG A 180 -0.78 16.92 -13.36
N THR A 181 -1.73 17.57 -14.04
CA THR A 181 -2.17 18.95 -13.76
C THR A 181 -2.59 19.12 -12.31
N ARG A 182 -3.40 18.19 -11.78
CA ARG A 182 -3.93 18.29 -10.42
C ARG A 182 -2.88 18.01 -9.35
N PHE A 183 -1.93 17.11 -9.60
CA PHE A 183 -0.80 16.93 -8.70
C PHE A 183 0.12 18.18 -8.67
N HIS A 184 0.42 18.81 -9.82
CA HIS A 184 1.18 20.08 -9.84
C HIS A 184 0.45 21.24 -9.15
N GLN A 185 -0.88 21.17 -8.96
CA GLN A 185 -1.66 22.13 -8.17
C GLN A 185 -1.55 21.91 -6.65
N LEU A 186 -1.41 20.66 -6.20
CA LEU A 186 -1.52 20.26 -4.77
C LEU A 186 -0.16 19.99 -4.10
N MET A 187 0.82 19.51 -4.87
CA MET A 187 2.18 19.23 -4.39
C MET A 187 3.04 20.50 -4.33
N ALA A 188 4.06 20.51 -3.48
CA ALA A 188 5.03 21.60 -3.37
C ALA A 188 5.79 21.84 -4.70
N PRO A 189 6.36 23.04 -4.92
CA PRO A 189 7.29 23.27 -6.02
C PRO A 189 8.45 22.26 -6.01
N ASN A 190 8.95 21.94 -7.21
CA ASN A 190 10.04 20.98 -7.45
C ASN A 190 9.75 19.54 -6.93
N THR A 191 8.50 19.17 -6.64
CA THR A 191 8.14 17.78 -6.31
C THR A 191 8.60 16.82 -7.41
N ARG A 192 9.30 15.76 -6.98
CA ARG A 192 9.71 14.64 -7.82
C ARG A 192 8.66 13.53 -7.77
N TYR A 193 8.24 13.04 -8.92
CA TYR A 193 7.25 11.96 -9.02
C TYR A 193 7.94 10.59 -8.97
N VAL A 194 7.35 9.67 -8.20
CA VAL A 194 7.88 8.33 -7.97
C VAL A 194 6.71 7.34 -8.03
N THR A 195 6.95 6.15 -8.56
CA THR A 195 5.95 5.06 -8.58
C THR A 195 6.62 3.70 -8.48
N ILE A 196 5.83 2.62 -8.42
CA ILE A 196 6.32 1.24 -8.39
C ILE A 196 5.47 0.32 -9.27
N LEU A 197 6.12 -0.35 -10.21
CA LEU A 197 5.54 -1.37 -11.07
C LEU A 197 5.90 -2.78 -10.55
N ARG A 198 5.25 -3.79 -11.12
CA ARG A 198 5.48 -5.22 -10.83
C ARG A 198 5.20 -6.01 -12.11
N GLN A 199 5.81 -7.18 -12.28
CA GLN A 199 5.55 -8.03 -13.45
C GLN A 199 4.01 -8.25 -13.56
N PRO A 200 3.37 -7.99 -14.73
CA PRO A 200 1.92 -7.83 -14.78
C PRO A 200 1.11 -9.07 -14.34
N LEU A 201 1.64 -10.26 -14.58
CA LEU A 201 1.04 -11.54 -14.19
C LEU A 201 1.20 -11.81 -12.69
N GLU A 202 2.40 -11.58 -12.12
CA GLU A 202 2.61 -11.58 -10.66
C GLU A 202 1.69 -10.58 -9.95
N ARG A 203 1.45 -9.41 -10.57
CA ARG A 203 0.52 -8.38 -10.09
C ARG A 203 -0.93 -8.87 -10.14
N LEU A 204 -1.35 -9.53 -11.22
CA LEU A 204 -2.68 -10.12 -11.37
C LEU A 204 -2.93 -11.23 -10.32
N GLN A 205 -2.01 -12.17 -10.16
CA GLN A 205 -2.08 -13.21 -9.11
C GLN A 205 -2.30 -12.58 -7.72
N SER A 206 -1.60 -11.48 -7.44
CA SER A 206 -1.74 -10.73 -6.19
C SER A 206 -3.06 -9.99 -6.03
N ALA A 207 -3.66 -9.51 -7.13
CA ALA A 207 -5.02 -8.97 -7.13
C ALA A 207 -6.05 -10.09 -6.86
N PHE A 208 -5.94 -11.23 -7.55
CA PHE A 208 -6.84 -12.37 -7.42
C PHE A 208 -6.98 -12.85 -5.98
N HIS A 209 -5.88 -13.17 -5.31
CA HIS A 209 -5.92 -13.64 -3.93
C HIS A 209 -6.38 -12.54 -2.95
N TYR A 210 -5.83 -11.32 -3.07
CA TYR A 210 -6.07 -10.28 -2.06
C TYR A 210 -7.50 -9.73 -2.09
N PHE A 211 -8.04 -9.49 -3.29
CA PHE A 211 -9.39 -8.97 -3.47
C PHE A 211 -10.44 -10.09 -3.60
N LYS A 212 -10.03 -11.37 -3.54
CA LYS A 212 -10.87 -12.55 -3.82
C LYS A 212 -11.64 -12.40 -5.14
N LEU A 213 -10.93 -12.05 -6.21
CA LEU A 213 -11.56 -11.62 -7.48
C LEU A 213 -12.54 -12.64 -8.05
N GLN A 214 -12.36 -13.93 -7.79
CA GLN A 214 -13.29 -14.96 -8.26
C GLN A 214 -14.72 -14.77 -7.73
N THR A 215 -14.90 -14.20 -6.54
CA THR A 215 -16.22 -13.85 -5.97
C THR A 215 -16.93 -12.73 -6.73
N ARG A 216 -16.21 -12.04 -7.64
CA ARG A 216 -16.73 -10.99 -8.53
C ARG A 216 -16.91 -11.47 -9.97
N PHE A 217 -16.59 -12.72 -10.30
CA PHE A 217 -16.81 -13.33 -11.61
C PHE A 217 -17.84 -14.48 -11.47
N PRO A 218 -19.12 -14.28 -11.80
CA PRO A 218 -20.16 -15.29 -11.65
C PRO A 218 -19.81 -16.59 -12.38
N GLY A 219 -19.91 -17.73 -11.68
CA GLY A 219 -19.54 -19.05 -12.20
C GLY A 219 -18.07 -19.43 -12.03
N MET A 220 -17.15 -18.48 -11.81
CA MET A 220 -15.71 -18.78 -11.77
C MET A 220 -15.31 -19.75 -10.66
N GLU A 221 -15.94 -19.69 -9.48
CA GLU A 221 -15.67 -20.66 -8.40
C GLU A 221 -16.11 -22.09 -8.76
N ASN A 222 -17.15 -22.25 -9.59
CA ASN A 222 -17.62 -23.55 -10.09
C ASN A 222 -16.77 -24.06 -11.26
N GLU A 223 -16.27 -23.17 -12.13
CA GLU A 223 -15.38 -23.51 -13.25
C GLU A 223 -13.92 -23.76 -12.82
N THR A 224 -13.55 -23.40 -11.58
CA THR A 224 -12.20 -23.64 -11.06
C THR A 224 -12.11 -25.04 -10.44
N ALA A 225 -11.27 -25.90 -11.01
CA ALA A 225 -11.01 -27.22 -10.45
C ALA A 225 -10.45 -27.12 -9.02
N ASN A 226 -10.91 -28.01 -8.12
CA ASN A 226 -10.51 -28.00 -6.72
C ASN A 226 -8.98 -28.06 -6.55
N GLY A 227 -8.44 -27.29 -5.60
CA GLY A 227 -7.00 -27.14 -5.38
C GLY A 227 -6.27 -26.20 -6.35
N THR A 228 -6.87 -25.81 -7.48
CA THR A 228 -6.25 -24.87 -8.43
C THR A 228 -6.51 -23.40 -8.06
N ALA A 229 -5.58 -22.50 -8.40
CA ALA A 229 -5.73 -21.07 -8.13
C ALA A 229 -6.63 -20.40 -9.18
N HIS A 230 -7.78 -19.83 -8.78
CA HIS A 230 -8.80 -19.21 -9.67
C HIS A 230 -8.29 -18.26 -10.77
N VAL A 231 -7.09 -17.67 -10.60
CA VAL A 231 -6.42 -16.88 -11.63
C VAL A 231 -6.18 -17.69 -12.92
N THR A 232 -5.96 -19.01 -12.84
CA THR A 232 -5.81 -19.87 -14.02
C THR A 232 -7.10 -19.93 -14.83
N THR A 233 -8.27 -20.02 -14.17
CA THR A 233 -9.59 -19.96 -14.79
C THR A 233 -9.81 -18.64 -15.55
N TYR A 234 -9.37 -17.51 -14.99
CA TYR A 234 -9.36 -16.22 -15.70
C TYR A 234 -8.44 -16.22 -16.92
N LEU A 235 -7.19 -16.67 -16.74
CA LEU A 235 -6.14 -16.65 -17.75
C LEU A 235 -6.43 -17.55 -18.98
N LYS A 236 -7.31 -18.54 -18.86
CA LYS A 236 -7.79 -19.34 -20.00
C LYS A 236 -8.49 -18.48 -21.06
N ASN A 237 -9.32 -17.51 -20.65
CA ASN A 237 -10.03 -16.61 -21.55
C ASN A 237 -10.37 -15.26 -20.88
N PRO A 238 -9.41 -14.32 -20.78
CA PRO A 238 -9.63 -13.00 -20.17
C PRO A 238 -10.79 -12.22 -20.81
N SER A 239 -10.95 -12.31 -22.14
CA SER A 239 -12.02 -11.63 -22.88
C SER A 239 -13.44 -12.14 -22.56
N PHE A 240 -13.58 -13.41 -22.14
CA PHE A 240 -14.86 -13.94 -21.63
C PHE A 240 -15.17 -13.41 -20.23
N TRP A 241 -14.16 -13.26 -19.37
CA TRP A 241 -14.33 -12.86 -17.97
C TRP A 241 -14.48 -11.35 -17.76
N ASP A 242 -13.72 -10.53 -18.49
CA ASP A 242 -13.79 -9.05 -18.45
C ASP A 242 -15.23 -8.49 -18.40
N PRO A 243 -16.16 -8.85 -19.32
CA PRO A 243 -17.54 -8.33 -19.30
C PRO A 243 -18.44 -8.99 -18.23
N ARG A 244 -17.98 -10.06 -17.57
CA ARG A 244 -18.70 -10.77 -16.51
C ARG A 244 -18.36 -10.25 -15.10
N PHE A 245 -17.39 -9.35 -14.97
CA PHE A 245 -17.03 -8.76 -13.68
C PHE A 245 -18.21 -8.00 -13.06
N LYS A 246 -18.63 -8.40 -11.85
CA LYS A 246 -19.61 -7.69 -11.03
C LYS A 246 -18.88 -6.73 -10.07
N PRO A 247 -18.84 -5.42 -10.35
CA PRO A 247 -18.25 -4.45 -9.44
C PRO A 247 -19.01 -4.39 -8.10
N PRO A 248 -18.38 -3.89 -7.02
CA PRO A 248 -19.07 -3.49 -5.80
C PRO A 248 -20.10 -2.39 -6.05
N ASP A 249 -21.13 -2.33 -5.20
CA ASP A 249 -22.15 -1.27 -5.27
C ASP A 249 -21.56 0.11 -4.90
N SER A 250 -20.70 0.13 -3.87
CA SER A 250 -19.96 1.30 -3.38
C SER A 250 -18.88 1.78 -4.36
N GLU A 251 -18.95 3.03 -4.80
CA GLU A 251 -17.99 3.65 -5.74
C GLU A 251 -16.53 3.56 -5.28
N ILE A 252 -16.24 3.87 -4.02
CA ILE A 252 -14.88 3.80 -3.42
C ILE A 252 -14.34 2.37 -3.46
N ASP A 253 -15.22 1.37 -3.26
CA ASP A 253 -14.83 -0.02 -3.41
C ASP A 253 -14.55 -0.34 -4.90
N ARG A 254 -15.32 0.17 -5.87
CA ARG A 254 -15.11 -0.10 -7.31
C ARG A 254 -13.70 0.23 -7.79
N GLU A 255 -13.16 1.39 -7.42
CA GLU A 255 -11.83 1.81 -7.90
C GLU A 255 -10.70 0.93 -7.34
N ASN A 256 -10.86 0.39 -6.13
CA ASN A 256 -9.94 -0.58 -5.53
C ASN A 256 -9.84 -1.91 -6.33
N PHE A 257 -10.88 -2.33 -7.08
CA PHE A 257 -10.83 -3.55 -7.90
C PHE A 257 -10.25 -3.28 -9.29
N CYS A 258 -9.28 -4.10 -9.71
CA CYS A 258 -8.51 -3.83 -10.92
C CYS A 258 -7.74 -5.07 -11.44
N PHE A 259 -8.13 -5.58 -12.61
CA PHE A 259 -7.55 -6.78 -13.23
C PHE A 259 -6.88 -6.53 -14.58
N ARG A 260 -7.41 -5.65 -15.45
CA ARG A 260 -6.84 -5.33 -16.77
C ARG A 260 -6.13 -3.97 -16.83
N ASN A 261 -4.90 -3.94 -17.39
CA ASN A 261 -4.06 -2.74 -17.60
C ASN A 261 -4.03 -1.81 -16.36
N CYS A 262 -3.77 -2.40 -15.21
CA CYS A 262 -4.00 -1.76 -13.93
C CYS A 262 -2.93 -0.74 -13.53
N MET A 263 -1.68 -1.01 -13.89
CA MET A 263 -0.56 -0.11 -13.59
C MET A 263 -0.62 1.11 -14.48
N ALA A 264 -0.99 0.93 -15.75
CA ALA A 264 -1.30 2.01 -16.67
C ALA A 264 -2.52 2.83 -16.19
N ARG A 265 -3.60 2.18 -15.73
CA ARG A 265 -4.79 2.83 -15.14
C ARG A 265 -4.43 3.73 -13.97
N ASP A 266 -3.73 3.18 -12.98
CA ASP A 266 -3.34 3.90 -11.75
C ASP A 266 -2.39 5.07 -12.06
N LEU A 267 -1.67 5.01 -13.18
CA LEU A 267 -0.82 6.08 -13.70
C LEU A 267 -1.51 6.98 -14.74
N GLY A 268 -2.82 6.85 -14.95
CA GLY A 268 -3.64 7.81 -15.69
C GLY A 268 -4.08 7.41 -17.11
N LEU A 269 -3.71 6.23 -17.62
CA LEU A 269 -4.18 5.77 -18.94
C LEU A 269 -5.69 5.48 -18.91
N LEU A 270 -6.43 6.07 -19.85
CA LEU A 270 -7.87 5.88 -19.97
C LEU A 270 -8.21 4.52 -20.59
N ARG A 271 -9.29 3.88 -20.10
CA ARG A 271 -9.72 2.54 -20.55
C ARG A 271 -9.93 2.41 -22.07
N ARG A 272 -10.36 3.48 -22.74
CA ARG A 272 -10.59 3.50 -24.20
C ARG A 272 -9.29 3.37 -25.01
N ASP A 273 -8.17 3.78 -24.42
CA ASP A 273 -6.86 3.89 -25.07
C ASP A 273 -5.97 2.66 -24.81
N TYR A 274 -6.44 1.70 -23.99
CA TYR A 274 -5.76 0.45 -23.63
C TYR A 274 -5.28 -0.39 -24.82
N ASP A 275 -6.07 -0.42 -25.89
CA ASP A 275 -5.82 -1.24 -27.08
C ASP A 275 -5.28 -0.38 -28.26
N ASN A 276 -5.15 0.95 -28.06
CA ASN A 276 -4.53 1.86 -29.02
C ASN A 276 -3.01 1.87 -28.80
N SER A 277 -2.29 1.10 -29.63
CA SER A 277 -0.85 0.92 -29.42
C SER A 277 -0.02 2.21 -29.50
N THR A 278 -0.48 3.23 -30.22
CA THR A 278 0.19 4.54 -30.30
C THR A 278 -0.01 5.34 -29.02
N ALA A 279 -1.26 5.49 -28.55
CA ALA A 279 -1.57 6.17 -27.30
C ALA A 279 -0.89 5.49 -26.09
N VAL A 280 -0.74 4.16 -26.10
CA VAL A 280 0.03 3.42 -25.08
C VAL A 280 1.52 3.79 -25.10
N ARG A 281 2.15 3.93 -26.27
CA ARG A 281 3.57 4.33 -26.37
C ARG A 281 3.77 5.79 -25.95
N GLU A 282 2.90 6.69 -26.40
CA GLU A 282 2.90 8.10 -26.00
C GLU A 282 2.72 8.25 -24.48
N PHE A 283 1.81 7.48 -23.88
CA PHE A 283 1.61 7.41 -22.44
C PHE A 283 2.87 6.94 -21.70
N VAL A 284 3.53 5.86 -22.15
CA VAL A 284 4.76 5.36 -21.50
C VAL A 284 5.89 6.39 -21.53
N HIS A 285 6.07 7.11 -22.65
CA HIS A 285 7.02 8.23 -22.71
C HIS A 285 6.59 9.42 -21.85
N GLY A 286 5.28 9.68 -21.71
CA GLY A 286 4.75 10.65 -20.74
C GLY A 286 5.15 10.32 -19.30
N ILE A 287 5.01 9.05 -18.90
CA ILE A 287 5.46 8.58 -17.57
C ILE A 287 6.98 8.67 -17.43
N GLU A 288 7.76 8.42 -18.48
CA GLU A 288 9.23 8.53 -18.44
C GLU A 288 9.71 9.98 -18.24
N ASN A 289 9.04 10.94 -18.88
CA ASN A 289 9.32 12.37 -18.72
C ASN A 289 8.88 12.92 -17.34
N ASP A 290 7.81 12.37 -16.77
CA ASP A 290 7.21 12.91 -15.55
C ASP A 290 7.77 12.30 -14.26
N PHE A 291 8.19 11.02 -14.28
CA PHE A 291 8.60 10.27 -13.09
C PHE A 291 10.13 10.18 -12.93
N THR A 292 10.65 10.86 -11.92
CA THR A 292 12.07 10.83 -11.54
C THR A 292 12.57 9.43 -11.17
N THR A 293 11.69 8.54 -10.68
CA THR A 293 12.04 7.15 -10.40
C THR A 293 10.82 6.23 -10.53
N VAL A 294 10.87 5.29 -11.46
CA VAL A 294 9.90 4.18 -11.57
C VAL A 294 10.56 2.93 -11.00
N MET A 295 10.14 2.54 -9.80
CA MET A 295 10.68 1.38 -9.09
C MET A 295 10.09 0.08 -9.64
N ILE A 296 10.85 -1.02 -9.58
CA ILE A 296 10.38 -2.35 -9.97
C ILE A 296 10.33 -3.23 -8.73
N MET A 297 9.15 -3.77 -8.40
CA MET A 297 8.89 -4.53 -7.17
C MET A 297 9.77 -5.79 -7.05
N GLU A 298 10.10 -6.44 -8.17
CA GLU A 298 11.01 -7.58 -8.21
C GLU A 298 12.44 -7.21 -7.75
N TYR A 299 12.83 -5.94 -7.88
CA TYR A 299 14.14 -5.40 -7.50
C TYR A 299 13.96 -4.23 -6.50
N LEU A 300 12.98 -4.34 -5.58
CA LEU A 300 12.65 -3.30 -4.61
C LEU A 300 13.88 -2.80 -3.81
N PRO A 301 14.83 -3.63 -3.34
CA PRO A 301 16.02 -3.14 -2.64
C PRO A 301 16.91 -2.25 -3.50
N ALA A 302 17.19 -2.65 -4.75
CA ALA A 302 17.94 -1.83 -5.70
C ALA A 302 17.19 -0.55 -6.07
N SER A 303 15.87 -0.64 -6.26
CA SER A 303 15.01 0.50 -6.56
C SER A 303 15.01 1.55 -5.43
N LEU A 304 15.04 1.11 -4.17
CA LEU A 304 15.10 2.00 -3.00
C LEU A 304 16.49 2.61 -2.80
N VAL A 305 17.58 1.89 -3.10
CA VAL A 305 18.94 2.46 -3.08
C VAL A 305 19.14 3.48 -4.20
N LEU A 306 18.59 3.21 -5.40
CA LEU A 306 18.60 4.19 -6.49
C LEU A 306 17.81 5.45 -6.12
N LEU A 307 16.61 5.29 -5.51
CA LEU A 307 15.85 6.41 -4.97
C LEU A 307 16.62 7.16 -3.87
N LYS A 308 17.26 6.47 -2.93
CA LYS A 308 18.12 7.06 -1.89
C LYS A 308 19.18 7.96 -2.50
N ARG A 309 19.95 7.45 -3.47
CA ARG A 309 21.00 8.21 -4.16
C ARG A 309 20.43 9.41 -4.91
N ARG A 310 19.36 9.23 -5.70
CA ARG A 310 18.72 10.33 -6.45
C ARG A 310 18.21 11.45 -5.56
N MET A 311 17.69 11.13 -4.37
CA MET A 311 17.08 12.08 -3.44
C MET A 311 18.03 12.60 -2.36
N CYS A 312 19.31 12.18 -2.38
CA CYS A 312 20.32 12.45 -1.35
C CYS A 312 19.82 12.08 0.06
N TRP A 313 19.20 10.90 0.20
CA TRP A 313 18.68 10.40 1.48
C TRP A 313 19.69 9.53 2.24
N THR A 314 19.47 9.38 3.54
CA THR A 314 20.23 8.44 4.38
C THR A 314 19.70 7.01 4.24
N LEU A 315 20.44 6.02 4.75
CA LEU A 315 19.95 4.65 4.84
C LEU A 315 18.73 4.53 5.76
N TYR A 316 18.71 5.27 6.88
CA TYR A 316 17.60 5.33 7.84
C TYR A 316 16.28 5.74 7.18
N ASP A 317 16.33 6.65 6.21
CA ASP A 317 15.15 7.13 5.48
C ASP A 317 14.48 6.01 4.65
N ILE A 318 15.21 4.98 4.17
CA ILE A 318 14.67 3.93 3.27
C ILE A 318 14.38 2.55 3.91
N ILE A 319 14.75 2.32 5.18
CA ILE A 319 14.46 1.05 5.90
C ILE A 319 12.97 0.71 5.88
N TYR A 320 12.61 -0.57 5.72
CA TYR A 320 11.23 -1.06 5.71
C TYR A 320 11.10 -2.45 6.33
N ASN A 321 9.87 -2.79 6.74
CA ASN A 321 9.59 -4.05 7.43
C ASN A 321 9.53 -5.26 6.47
N THR A 322 10.57 -6.08 6.44
CA THR A 322 10.65 -7.25 5.54
C THR A 322 9.68 -8.38 5.89
N HIS A 323 8.98 -8.32 7.04
CA HIS A 323 7.96 -9.31 7.41
C HIS A 323 6.58 -9.01 6.80
N GLN A 324 6.30 -7.78 6.36
CA GLN A 324 5.02 -7.44 5.73
C GLN A 324 4.87 -8.11 4.35
N SER A 325 5.94 -8.15 3.55
CA SER A 325 5.96 -8.84 2.25
C SER A 325 5.91 -10.37 2.37
N LYS A 326 6.57 -10.94 3.38
CA LYS A 326 6.66 -12.40 3.61
C LYS A 326 5.28 -13.07 3.86
N LYS A 327 4.25 -12.31 4.28
CA LYS A 327 2.86 -12.80 4.42
C LYS A 327 2.13 -13.08 3.10
N SER A 328 2.69 -12.71 1.96
CA SER A 328 2.01 -12.70 0.65
C SER A 328 2.49 -13.77 -0.33
N LYS A 329 3.15 -14.84 0.14
CA LYS A 329 3.45 -16.01 -0.70
C LYS A 329 2.15 -16.77 -0.95
N TYR A 330 1.66 -16.77 -2.18
CA TYR A 330 0.45 -17.49 -2.56
C TYR A 330 0.76 -18.97 -2.75
N THR A 331 0.30 -19.78 -1.79
CA THR A 331 0.69 -21.20 -1.66
C THR A 331 -0.05 -22.16 -2.61
N LEU A 332 -1.02 -21.67 -3.39
CA LEU A 332 -1.69 -22.47 -4.41
C LEU A 332 -0.84 -22.48 -5.68
N GLN A 333 -0.55 -23.68 -6.18
CA GLN A 333 0.22 -23.88 -7.40
C GLN A 333 -0.61 -23.44 -8.61
N ALA A 334 -0.38 -22.21 -9.06
CA ALA A 334 -0.95 -21.69 -10.29
C ALA A 334 -0.14 -22.25 -11.48
N ASP A 335 -0.55 -23.40 -11.99
CA ASP A 335 -0.06 -23.90 -13.27
C ASP A 335 -0.53 -22.97 -14.40
N ILE A 336 0.40 -22.19 -14.94
CA ILE A 336 0.15 -21.18 -15.97
C ILE A 336 0.99 -21.57 -17.18
N THR A 337 0.31 -22.06 -18.21
CA THR A 337 0.94 -22.39 -19.49
C THR A 337 1.42 -21.14 -20.21
N LYS A 338 2.42 -21.30 -21.10
CA LYS A 338 2.90 -20.21 -21.98
C LYS A 338 1.77 -19.55 -22.77
N THR A 339 0.79 -20.34 -23.25
CA THR A 339 -0.40 -19.85 -23.95
C THR A 339 -1.28 -18.94 -23.08
N MET A 340 -1.43 -19.27 -21.79
CA MET A 340 -2.16 -18.44 -20.82
C MET A 340 -1.43 -17.11 -20.55
N GLU A 341 -0.10 -17.14 -20.43
CA GLU A 341 0.71 -15.91 -20.30
C GLU A 341 0.66 -15.06 -21.57
N GLU A 342 0.80 -15.64 -22.76
CA GLU A 342 0.71 -14.92 -24.04
C GLU A 342 -0.67 -14.28 -24.25
N ASN A 343 -1.76 -14.99 -23.94
CA ASN A 343 -3.12 -14.45 -24.04
C ASN A 343 -3.35 -13.32 -23.04
N PHE A 344 -2.85 -13.47 -21.81
CA PHE A 344 -2.90 -12.42 -20.80
C PHE A 344 -2.09 -11.18 -21.21
N ASN A 345 -0.88 -11.36 -21.74
CA ASN A 345 0.00 -10.26 -22.16
C ASN A 345 -0.58 -9.49 -23.35
N LYS A 346 -1.20 -10.18 -24.32
CA LYS A 346 -1.96 -9.53 -25.42
C LYS A 346 -3.13 -8.71 -24.89
N HIS A 347 -3.90 -9.25 -23.94
CA HIS A 347 -5.07 -8.59 -23.31
C HIS A 347 -4.68 -7.44 -22.36
N ASN A 348 -3.43 -7.42 -21.88
CA ASN A 348 -2.85 -6.45 -20.95
C ASN A 348 -1.68 -5.67 -21.57
N TYR A 349 -1.80 -5.35 -22.86
CA TYR A 349 -0.76 -4.70 -23.67
C TYR A 349 -0.14 -3.47 -22.99
N ALA A 350 -0.95 -2.59 -22.40
CA ALA A 350 -0.44 -1.37 -21.77
C ALA A 350 0.38 -1.64 -20.49
N ASP A 351 -0.05 -2.57 -19.63
CA ASP A 351 0.74 -2.95 -18.45
C ASP A 351 2.05 -3.66 -18.83
N VAL A 352 2.04 -4.45 -19.91
CA VAL A 352 3.24 -5.15 -20.43
C VAL A 352 4.25 -4.17 -21.01
N VAL A 353 3.84 -3.29 -21.94
CA VAL A 353 4.75 -2.31 -22.55
C VAL A 353 5.32 -1.35 -21.49
N LEU A 354 4.50 -0.90 -20.55
CA LEU A 354 4.91 -0.08 -19.41
C LEU A 354 5.95 -0.80 -18.53
N TYR A 355 5.69 -2.07 -18.15
CA TYR A 355 6.61 -2.84 -17.32
C TYR A 355 7.95 -3.09 -18.01
N ASP A 356 7.92 -3.55 -19.26
CA ASP A 356 9.12 -3.91 -20.02
C ASP A 356 10.00 -2.69 -20.28
N HIS A 357 9.41 -1.53 -20.55
CA HIS A 357 10.14 -0.26 -20.70
C HIS A 357 10.89 0.10 -19.41
N PHE A 358 10.17 0.17 -18.29
CA PHE A 358 10.78 0.59 -17.02
C PHE A 358 11.67 -0.47 -16.38
N LYS A 359 11.48 -1.77 -16.64
CA LYS A 359 12.45 -2.81 -16.28
C LYS A 359 13.78 -2.60 -17.02
N LYS A 360 13.75 -2.34 -18.34
CA LYS A 360 14.94 -2.03 -19.14
C LYS A 360 15.59 -0.72 -18.70
N LEU A 361 14.81 0.32 -18.40
CA LEU A 361 15.31 1.61 -17.93
C LEU A 361 15.98 1.49 -16.54
N LEU A 362 15.39 0.74 -15.60
CA LEU A 362 16.01 0.47 -14.30
C LEU A 362 17.37 -0.22 -14.47
N TYR A 363 17.49 -1.20 -15.36
CA TYR A 363 18.78 -1.86 -15.64
C TYR A 363 19.80 -0.91 -16.24
N LYS A 364 19.40 -0.04 -17.18
CA LYS A 364 20.26 1.01 -17.72
C LYS A 364 20.76 1.96 -16.62
N GLN A 365 19.86 2.40 -15.74
CA GLN A 365 20.18 3.26 -14.60
C GLN A 365 21.14 2.57 -13.61
N ILE A 366 20.89 1.30 -13.25
CA ILE A 366 21.78 0.52 -12.36
C ILE A 366 23.19 0.39 -12.94
N LYS A 367 23.34 0.16 -14.26
CA LYS A 367 24.68 0.15 -14.90
C LYS A 367 25.39 1.52 -14.85
N GLN A 368 24.66 2.63 -14.76
CA GLN A 368 25.20 3.98 -14.68
C GLN A 368 25.62 4.39 -13.27
N GLU A 369 25.22 3.66 -12.23
CA GLU A 369 25.53 3.97 -10.83
C GLU A 369 26.96 3.64 -10.39
N GLY A 370 27.72 2.92 -11.22
CA GLY A 370 29.07 2.45 -10.90
C GLY A 370 29.09 1.12 -10.14
N ALA A 371 30.29 0.54 -10.01
CA ALA A 371 30.49 -0.83 -9.51
C ALA A 371 30.09 -1.02 -8.04
N ASP A 372 30.12 0.03 -7.21
CA ASP A 372 29.82 -0.07 -5.78
C ASP A 372 28.31 -0.18 -5.47
N PHE A 373 27.45 0.13 -6.44
CA PHE A 373 25.99 0.14 -6.24
C PHE A 373 25.45 -1.24 -5.83
N LEU A 374 25.92 -2.31 -6.47
CA LEU A 374 25.51 -3.67 -6.10
C LEU A 374 26.04 -4.09 -4.72
N GLU A 375 27.10 -3.46 -4.22
CA GLU A 375 27.54 -3.62 -2.84
C GLU A 375 26.65 -2.84 -1.87
N GLU A 376 26.24 -1.61 -2.21
CA GLU A 376 25.30 -0.80 -1.43
C GLU A 376 23.96 -1.52 -1.28
N VAL A 377 23.44 -2.13 -2.35
CA VAL A 377 22.22 -2.95 -2.30
C VAL A 377 22.38 -4.15 -1.37
N LYS A 378 23.49 -4.90 -1.48
CA LYS A 378 23.78 -6.03 -0.57
C LYS A 378 23.99 -5.57 0.89
N TYR A 379 24.50 -4.36 1.11
CA TYR A 379 24.60 -3.76 2.44
C TYR A 379 23.23 -3.38 3.00
N PHE A 380 22.42 -2.65 2.22
CA PHE A 380 21.04 -2.29 2.57
C PHE A 380 20.18 -3.51 2.88
N GLU A 381 20.22 -4.56 2.05
CA GLU A 381 19.47 -5.80 2.30
C GLU A 381 19.83 -6.44 3.66
N ARG A 382 21.12 -6.47 4.02
CA ARG A 382 21.60 -7.00 5.31
C ARG A 382 21.09 -6.15 6.48
N VAL A 383 21.29 -4.82 6.45
CA VAL A 383 20.85 -3.92 7.53
C VAL A 383 19.32 -3.95 7.67
N ASN A 384 18.59 -3.91 6.56
CA ASN A 384 17.13 -3.89 6.56
C ASN A 384 16.50 -5.18 7.11
N ASP A 385 17.11 -6.35 6.84
CA ASP A 385 16.70 -7.62 7.45
C ASP A 385 17.11 -7.73 8.93
N GLN A 386 18.32 -7.28 9.30
CA GLN A 386 18.75 -7.21 10.71
C GLN A 386 17.78 -6.35 11.55
N VAL A 387 17.48 -5.13 11.09
CA VAL A 387 16.56 -4.20 11.75
C VAL A 387 15.14 -4.76 11.79
N SER A 388 14.67 -5.38 10.71
CA SER A 388 13.37 -6.07 10.69
C SER A 388 13.30 -7.19 11.73
N ARG A 389 14.34 -8.04 11.84
CA ARG A 389 14.43 -9.10 12.85
C ARG A 389 14.48 -8.54 14.27
N PHE A 390 15.27 -7.50 14.52
CA PHE A 390 15.33 -6.83 15.82
C PHE A 390 13.95 -6.32 16.26
N CYS A 391 13.24 -5.61 15.38
CA CYS A 391 11.89 -5.13 15.67
C CYS A 391 10.85 -6.26 15.75
N ALA A 392 11.06 -7.42 15.10
CA ALA A 392 10.16 -8.57 15.16
C ALA A 392 10.28 -9.40 16.45
N MET A 393 11.49 -9.68 16.93
CA MET A 393 11.70 -10.44 18.17
C MET A 393 11.07 -9.73 19.38
N ASN A 394 11.19 -8.39 19.43
CA ASN A 394 10.66 -7.56 20.51
C ASN A 394 9.13 -7.36 20.50
N LYS A 395 8.36 -8.13 19.71
CA LYS A 395 6.89 -8.13 19.74
C LYS A 395 6.28 -9.14 20.73
N ILE A 396 7.07 -10.08 21.23
CA ILE A 396 6.58 -11.26 21.96
C ILE A 396 6.63 -11.06 23.48
N SER A 397 7.55 -10.21 23.98
CA SER A 397 7.52 -9.69 25.35
C SER A 397 6.64 -8.44 25.44
N LYS A 398 6.15 -8.13 26.66
CA LYS A 398 5.53 -6.82 26.97
C LYS A 398 6.50 -5.71 26.57
N TRP A 399 6.02 -4.55 26.09
CA TRP A 399 6.75 -3.47 25.39
C TRP A 399 7.88 -2.72 26.17
N THR A 400 8.65 -3.40 27.01
CA THR A 400 9.77 -2.92 27.84
C THR A 400 11.08 -2.78 27.05
N LEU A 401 10.98 -2.27 25.82
CA LEU A 401 12.07 -2.19 24.84
C LEU A 401 13.09 -1.10 25.24
N ARG A 402 13.89 -1.39 26.27
CA ARG A 402 15.03 -0.58 26.75
C ARG A 402 16.30 -0.77 25.90
N ARG A 403 16.42 -1.89 25.19
CA ARG A 403 17.56 -2.18 24.30
C ARG A 403 17.49 -1.29 23.07
N LYS A 404 18.54 -0.52 22.82
CA LYS A 404 18.79 0.15 21.54
C LYS A 404 19.63 -0.79 20.66
N MET A 405 19.51 -0.66 19.34
CA MET A 405 20.38 -1.32 18.36
C MET A 405 21.12 -0.22 17.58
N PRO A 406 22.43 -0.01 17.78
CA PRO A 406 23.21 0.83 16.89
C PRO A 406 23.34 0.15 15.52
N ILE A 407 23.40 0.97 14.49
CA ILE A 407 23.92 0.65 13.15
C ILE A 407 25.13 1.56 12.98
N GLU A 408 26.31 0.95 12.89
CA GLU A 408 27.57 1.68 12.79
C GLU A 408 27.69 2.44 11.46
N GLU A 409 28.59 3.42 11.43
CA GLU A 409 28.97 4.15 10.22
C GLU A 409 29.56 3.20 9.17
N SER A 410 29.32 3.51 7.89
CA SER A 410 29.91 2.81 6.76
C SER A 410 30.02 3.72 5.54
N LYS A 411 30.69 3.27 4.46
CA LYS A 411 30.76 4.04 3.20
C LYS A 411 29.39 4.32 2.52
N TRP A 412 28.28 3.84 3.10
CA TRP A 412 26.92 4.04 2.59
C TRP A 412 25.96 4.77 3.57
N ASN A 413 26.38 4.99 4.83
CA ASN A 413 25.56 5.62 5.88
C ASN A 413 26.38 6.18 7.04
N ASP A 414 25.90 7.30 7.60
CA ASP A 414 26.26 7.75 8.95
C ASP A 414 25.75 6.76 10.01
N ALA A 415 26.36 6.75 11.20
CA ALA A 415 25.88 5.93 12.31
C ALA A 415 24.47 6.36 12.77
N PHE A 416 23.59 5.40 13.05
CA PHE A 416 22.24 5.67 13.58
C PHE A 416 21.76 4.62 14.57
N VAL A 417 20.70 4.92 15.32
CA VAL A 417 20.17 4.03 16.36
C VAL A 417 18.72 3.65 16.05
N VAL A 418 18.47 2.33 16.05
CA VAL A 418 17.12 1.75 16.03
C VAL A 418 16.65 1.52 17.47
N ASP A 419 15.46 2.04 17.79
CA ASP A 419 14.90 2.04 19.13
C ASP A 419 13.42 1.59 19.15
N ARG A 420 12.76 1.78 20.30
CA ARG A 420 11.34 1.48 20.50
C ARG A 420 10.43 2.26 19.56
N SER A 421 10.72 3.54 19.32
CA SER A 421 9.92 4.44 18.50
C SER A 421 9.98 4.03 17.02
N PHE A 422 11.19 3.77 16.52
CA PHE A 422 11.42 3.25 15.18
C PHE A 422 10.77 1.88 14.96
N CYS A 423 10.92 0.95 15.92
CA CYS A 423 10.28 -0.36 15.81
C CYS A 423 8.75 -0.30 15.86
N LEU A 424 8.15 0.63 16.62
CA LEU A 424 6.70 0.89 16.58
C LEU A 424 6.27 1.36 15.18
N GLN A 425 6.97 2.35 14.61
CA GLN A 425 6.72 2.88 13.27
C GLN A 425 6.78 1.80 12.18
N LEU A 426 7.72 0.86 12.24
CA LEU A 426 7.79 -0.26 11.28
C LEU A 426 6.57 -1.20 11.31
N TYR A 427 5.70 -1.11 12.33
CA TYR A 427 4.43 -1.85 12.41
C TYR A 427 3.18 -0.94 12.34
N PHE A 428 3.33 0.34 12.00
CA PHE A 428 2.19 1.19 11.71
C PHE A 428 1.48 0.73 10.43
N LEU A 429 0.14 0.76 10.49
CA LEU A 429 -0.73 0.63 9.32
C LEU A 429 -1.08 2.02 8.80
N ARG A 430 -1.60 2.11 7.56
CA ARG A 430 -2.05 3.39 6.97
C ARG A 430 -2.89 4.25 7.95
N PRO A 431 -3.95 3.74 8.62
CA PRO A 431 -4.73 4.53 9.58
C PRO A 431 -4.02 4.90 10.91
N HIS A 432 -2.75 4.51 11.10
CA HIS A 432 -1.87 5.00 12.18
C HIS A 432 -1.05 6.20 11.67
N TRP A 433 -0.50 6.11 10.45
CA TRP A 433 0.17 7.20 9.76
C TRP A 433 -0.75 8.39 9.51
N ASP A 434 -1.97 8.15 9.00
CA ASP A 434 -2.97 9.18 8.75
C ASP A 434 -3.27 9.99 10.03
N TYR A 435 -3.42 9.28 11.15
CA TYR A 435 -3.77 9.85 12.45
C TYR A 435 -2.63 10.64 13.08
N VAL A 436 -1.40 10.11 13.11
CA VAL A 436 -0.24 10.82 13.68
C VAL A 436 0.11 12.07 12.85
N SER A 437 -0.05 11.99 11.53
CA SER A 437 0.09 13.15 10.63
C SER A 437 -0.99 14.21 10.89
N TRP A 438 -2.25 13.79 11.09
CA TRP A 438 -3.35 14.70 11.45
C TRP A 438 -3.13 15.39 12.81
N LEU A 439 -2.68 14.65 13.84
CA LEU A 439 -2.33 15.22 15.14
C LEU A 439 -1.28 16.32 15.00
N LYS A 440 -0.25 16.09 14.18
CA LYS A 440 0.81 17.06 13.90
C LYS A 440 0.28 18.36 13.28
N TYR A 441 -0.76 18.33 12.44
CA TYR A 441 -1.32 19.54 11.83
C TYR A 441 -2.21 20.32 12.79
N TYR A 442 -2.96 19.64 13.66
CA TYR A 442 -4.01 20.27 14.47
C TYR A 442 -3.75 20.38 15.97
N LEU A 443 -2.73 19.69 16.51
CA LEU A 443 -2.36 19.81 17.93
C LEU A 443 -1.21 20.77 18.22
N ARG A 444 -0.48 21.28 17.22
CA ARG A 444 0.51 22.36 17.43
C ARG A 444 -0.10 23.54 18.21
N PRO A 445 0.66 24.18 19.12
CA PRO A 445 0.10 25.16 20.05
C PRO A 445 -0.01 26.56 19.41
N SER A 446 -1.02 26.78 18.56
CA SER A 446 -1.28 28.11 17.99
C SER A 446 -2.75 28.47 17.69
N THR A 447 -3.68 27.50 17.60
CA THR A 447 -5.11 27.80 17.35
C THR A 447 -6.05 27.10 18.32
N GLY A 448 -6.83 27.87 19.09
CA GLY A 448 -7.69 27.40 20.19
C GLY A 448 -8.98 26.63 19.81
N GLN A 449 -9.11 26.11 18.59
CA GLN A 449 -10.36 25.52 18.08
C GLN A 449 -10.46 23.99 18.36
N LYS A 450 -10.11 23.56 19.58
CA LYS A 450 -9.88 22.14 19.92
C LYS A 450 -11.04 21.49 20.69
N ARG A 451 -12.00 20.89 19.97
CA ARG A 451 -12.70 19.64 20.40
C ARG A 451 -13.47 18.96 19.26
N ASN A 452 -14.38 19.67 18.57
CA ASN A 452 -15.35 19.03 17.67
C ASN A 452 -14.75 18.29 16.45
N ARG A 453 -13.62 18.74 15.88
CA ARG A 453 -12.96 18.01 14.77
C ARG A 453 -12.40 16.64 15.17
N MET A 454 -12.07 16.44 16.45
CA MET A 454 -11.49 15.17 16.93
C MET A 454 -12.45 13.99 16.72
N LEU A 455 -13.76 14.22 16.83
CA LEU A 455 -14.78 13.21 16.58
C LEU A 455 -14.90 12.84 15.08
N LYS A 456 -14.47 13.69 14.13
CA LYS A 456 -14.48 13.34 12.70
C LYS A 456 -13.37 12.33 12.33
N TYR A 457 -12.22 12.40 12.98
CA TYR A 457 -11.08 11.48 12.77
C TYR A 457 -11.06 10.27 13.72
N CYS A 458 -11.84 10.30 14.81
CA CYS A 458 -11.91 9.20 15.79
C CYS A 458 -13.30 8.54 15.92
N GLY A 459 -14.36 9.12 15.34
CA GLY A 459 -15.74 8.67 15.53
C GLY A 459 -16.26 7.66 14.50
N SER A 460 -15.55 7.47 13.38
CA SER A 460 -15.88 6.37 12.46
C SER A 460 -15.43 5.04 13.08
N PRO A 461 -16.31 4.04 13.24
CA PRO A 461 -16.00 2.78 13.91
C PRO A 461 -15.20 1.85 12.99
N ILE A 462 -13.98 2.26 12.66
CA ILE A 462 -12.95 1.36 12.14
C ILE A 462 -12.86 0.19 13.12
N LYS A 463 -13.04 -1.04 12.64
CA LYS A 463 -12.93 -2.29 13.41
C LYS A 463 -11.47 -2.59 13.83
N ARG A 464 -10.81 -1.62 14.47
CA ARG A 464 -9.46 -1.73 15.01
C ARG A 464 -9.45 -2.70 16.18
N SER A 465 -8.44 -3.56 16.24
CA SER A 465 -8.20 -4.37 17.43
C SER A 465 -7.79 -3.47 18.59
N ARG A 466 -7.91 -3.97 19.83
CA ARG A 466 -7.34 -3.28 21.01
C ARG A 466 -5.82 -3.03 20.86
N ALA A 467 -5.11 -3.85 20.08
CA ALA A 467 -3.68 -3.71 19.83
C ALA A 467 -3.33 -2.53 18.93
N ASP A 468 -4.14 -2.23 17.90
CA ASP A 468 -3.92 -1.12 16.97
C ASP A 468 -3.99 0.23 17.69
N VAL A 469 -5.01 0.41 18.54
CA VAL A 469 -5.17 1.58 19.40
C VAL A 469 -4.02 1.66 20.43
N GLN A 470 -3.53 0.53 20.94
CA GLN A 470 -2.41 0.51 21.88
C GLN A 470 -1.09 0.94 21.22
N ILE A 471 -0.78 0.47 20.00
CA ILE A 471 0.44 0.83 19.27
C ILE A 471 0.57 2.37 19.11
N VAL A 472 -0.52 3.05 18.75
CA VAL A 472 -0.52 4.51 18.61
C VAL A 472 -0.38 5.21 19.97
N LYS A 473 -1.04 4.71 21.02
CA LYS A 473 -0.88 5.24 22.39
C LYS A 473 0.54 5.06 22.93
N GLU A 474 1.17 3.91 22.69
CA GLU A 474 2.53 3.62 23.12
C GLU A 474 3.59 4.40 22.34
N TYR A 475 3.26 4.87 21.13
CA TYR A 475 4.08 5.81 20.38
C TYR A 475 3.96 7.25 20.91
N ILE A 476 2.74 7.72 21.20
CA ILE A 476 2.51 9.09 21.72
C ILE A 476 3.01 9.28 23.17
N ARG A 477 3.29 8.18 23.88
CA ARG A 477 3.80 8.14 25.26
C ARG A 477 5.34 8.15 25.37
N GLY A 478 6.07 7.96 24.29
CA GLY A 478 7.53 7.77 24.27
C GLY A 478 8.25 8.80 23.44
#